data_AF-A0A3A8YVJ4-F1
#
_entry.id   AF-A0A3A8YVJ4-F1
#
_cell.length_a   1.000
_cell.length_b   1.000
_cell.length_c   1.000
_cell.angle_alpha   90.00
_cell.angle_beta   90.00
_cell.angle_gamma   90.00
#
_symmetry.space_group_name_H-M   'P 1'
#
loop_
_entity.id
_entity.type
_entity.pdbx_description
1 polymer ?
#
loop_
_entity_poly.entity_id
_entity_poly.type
_entity_poly.pdbx_seq_one_letter_code
_entity_poly.pdbx_strand_id
1 'polypeptide(L)'
;MLNMDVKEIFDTSFCEVTKKLVKLELKKVCDEEGKEEDKEKADLLSKGYREAIETHGCINSVVICQFSDELFRYIIDTMNNGVTPSEEEAPLFLNEYINIACGHAISRMNNLAGQSSRLSIPSFYQEGEPLEDKWIIHSGRWLSYRTEIGRLHIFIKYSFQSEQEEVG
;
A
#
# COMPACT_ATOMS: atom_id res chain seq x y z
N MET A 1 25.51 6.37 0.08
CA MET A 1 24.08 6.07 -0.15
C MET A 1 23.43 5.92 1.22
N LEU A 2 22.43 6.73 1.56
CA LEU A 2 21.69 6.54 2.82
C LEU A 2 21.08 5.14 2.82
N ASN A 3 21.27 4.38 3.90
CA ASN A 3 20.62 3.09 4.10
C ASN A 3 19.14 3.34 4.44
N MET A 4 18.34 3.65 3.42
CA MET A 4 16.90 3.91 3.57
C MET A 4 16.15 2.58 3.67
N ASP A 5 15.56 2.31 4.84
CA ASP A 5 14.67 1.17 5.01
C ASP A 5 13.26 1.53 4.53
N VAL A 6 13.03 1.36 3.23
CA VAL A 6 11.74 1.63 2.58
C VAL A 6 10.61 0.82 3.23
N LYS A 7 10.88 -0.43 3.62
CA LYS A 7 9.87 -1.30 4.23
C LYS A 7 9.42 -0.73 5.58
N GLU A 8 10.35 -0.31 6.42
CA GLU A 8 10.03 0.27 7.73
C GLU A 8 9.35 1.63 7.62
N ILE A 9 9.72 2.45 6.62
CA ILE A 9 9.05 3.74 6.37
C ILE A 9 7.58 3.52 5.99
N PHE A 10 7.29 2.60 5.06
CA PHE A 10 5.91 2.27 4.71
C PHE A 10 5.16 1.68 5.91
N ASP A 11 5.76 0.73 6.62
CA ASP A 11 5.15 0.15 7.82
C ASP A 11 4.72 1.21 8.84
N THR A 12 5.66 2.07 9.24
CA THR A 12 5.37 3.13 10.20
C THR A 12 4.27 4.05 9.67
N SER A 13 4.29 4.35 8.38
CA SER A 13 3.33 5.28 7.78
C SER A 13 1.93 4.71 7.74
N PHE A 14 1.78 3.44 7.36
CA PHE A 14 0.50 2.74 7.41
C PHE A 14 0.00 2.64 8.86
N CYS A 15 0.82 2.20 9.81
CA CYS A 15 0.42 2.10 11.21
C CYS A 15 -0.09 3.45 11.77
N GLU A 16 0.63 4.54 11.52
CA GLU A 16 0.24 5.88 12.00
C GLU A 16 -1.04 6.39 11.34
N VAL A 17 -1.15 6.29 10.01
CA VAL A 17 -2.31 6.79 9.27
C VAL A 17 -3.55 5.97 9.59
N THR A 18 -3.45 4.64 9.63
CA THR A 18 -4.58 3.77 9.99
C THR A 18 -5.09 4.08 11.39
N LYS A 19 -4.19 4.20 12.38
CA LYS A 19 -4.58 4.56 13.75
C LYS A 19 -5.27 5.92 13.82
N LYS A 20 -4.77 6.91 13.06
CA LYS A 20 -5.28 8.28 13.11
C LYS A 20 -6.62 8.45 12.38
N LEU A 21 -6.73 7.89 11.18
CA LEU A 21 -7.90 8.11 10.30
C LEU A 21 -9.02 7.12 10.59
N VAL A 22 -8.69 5.84 10.77
CA VAL A 22 -9.69 4.78 10.92
C VAL A 22 -9.74 4.19 12.32
N LYS A 23 -8.93 4.70 13.27
CA LYS A 23 -8.94 4.27 14.68
C LYS A 23 -8.66 2.78 14.88
N LEU A 24 -7.94 2.15 13.95
CA LEU A 24 -7.51 0.75 14.05
C LEU A 24 -6.02 0.66 14.31
N GLU A 25 -5.64 -0.29 15.17
CA GLU A 25 -4.25 -0.69 15.38
C GLU A 25 -3.89 -1.79 14.38
N LEU A 26 -2.90 -1.54 13.53
CA LEU A 26 -2.32 -2.55 12.67
C LEU A 26 -1.30 -3.39 13.46
N LYS A 27 -1.59 -4.66 13.69
CA LYS A 27 -0.64 -5.59 14.32
C LYS A 27 0.06 -6.39 13.24
N LYS A 28 1.38 -6.23 13.12
CA LYS A 28 2.20 -7.03 12.21
C LYS A 28 2.00 -8.52 12.50
N VAL A 29 1.79 -9.28 11.44
CA VAL A 29 1.89 -10.74 11.46
C VAL A 29 3.31 -11.08 11.05
N CYS A 30 4.10 -11.64 11.97
CA CYS A 30 5.47 -12.05 11.67
C CYS A 30 5.48 -13.25 10.71
N ASP A 31 6.48 -13.32 9.84
CA ASP A 31 6.70 -14.36 8.83
C ASP A 31 6.95 -15.78 9.40
N GLU A 32 6.54 -16.10 10.64
CA GLU A 32 6.52 -17.49 11.14
C GLU A 32 5.36 -18.30 10.52
N GLU A 33 4.33 -17.62 10.00
CA GLU A 33 3.37 -18.15 9.02
C GLU A 33 3.91 -18.08 7.57
N GLY A 34 5.13 -17.55 7.38
CA GLY A 34 5.83 -17.31 6.11
C GLY A 34 6.35 -18.55 5.41
N LYS A 35 5.63 -19.68 5.52
CA LYS A 35 5.73 -20.81 4.60
C LYS A 35 4.63 -20.78 3.52
N GLU A 36 3.83 -19.73 3.45
CA GLU A 36 2.98 -19.54 2.27
C GLU A 36 3.88 -19.25 1.06
N GLU A 37 3.99 -20.24 0.18
CA GLU A 37 4.80 -20.22 -1.04
C GLU A 37 4.41 -19.01 -1.91
N ASP A 38 5.29 -18.55 -2.79
CA ASP A 38 5.03 -17.41 -3.71
C ASP A 38 3.72 -17.55 -4.51
N LYS A 39 3.19 -18.77 -4.65
CA LYS A 39 1.86 -19.06 -5.21
C LYS A 39 0.70 -18.56 -4.33
N GLU A 40 0.73 -18.77 -3.02
CA GLU A 40 -0.32 -18.29 -2.11
C GLU A 40 -0.30 -16.76 -2.03
N LYS A 41 0.87 -16.12 -2.15
CA LYS A 41 1.00 -14.66 -2.25
C LYS A 41 0.45 -14.08 -3.55
N ALA A 42 0.62 -14.78 -4.67
CA ALA A 42 -0.01 -14.40 -5.93
C ALA A 42 -1.54 -14.59 -5.87
N ASP A 43 -2.02 -15.66 -5.25
CA ASP A 43 -3.44 -15.89 -5.02
C ASP A 43 -4.06 -14.87 -4.06
N LEU A 44 -3.32 -14.42 -3.04
CA LEU A 44 -3.73 -13.31 -2.16
C LEU A 44 -3.98 -12.03 -2.94
N LEU A 45 -3.16 -11.72 -3.95
CA LEU A 45 -3.36 -10.56 -4.83
C LEU A 45 -4.50 -10.74 -5.83
N SER A 46 -5.16 -11.90 -5.89
CA SER A 46 -6.34 -12.15 -6.73
C SER A 46 -7.67 -12.09 -5.98
N LYS A 47 -7.65 -11.95 -4.65
CA LYS A 47 -8.83 -12.04 -3.78
C LYS A 47 -9.06 -10.75 -3.00
N GLY A 48 -10.33 -10.43 -2.75
CA GLY A 48 -10.75 -9.22 -2.04
C GLY A 48 -10.46 -7.92 -2.80
N TYR A 49 -10.76 -6.80 -2.13
CA TYR A 49 -10.59 -5.45 -2.65
C TYR A 49 -9.13 -5.04 -2.63
N ARG A 50 -8.68 -4.41 -3.71
CA ARG A 50 -7.29 -4.02 -3.89
C ARG A 50 -7.18 -2.58 -4.36
N GLU A 51 -6.08 -1.95 -3.96
CA GLU A 51 -5.69 -0.61 -4.38
C GLU A 51 -4.23 -0.64 -4.81
N ALA A 52 -3.93 -0.05 -5.96
CA ALA A 52 -2.58 0.08 -6.46
C ALA A 52 -2.21 1.55 -6.65
N ILE A 53 -1.03 1.93 -6.19
CA ILE A 53 -0.51 3.29 -6.36
C ILE A 53 0.97 3.24 -6.70
N GLU A 54 1.37 4.07 -7.66
CA GLU A 54 2.74 4.16 -8.13
C GLU A 54 3.43 5.40 -7.59
N THR A 55 4.76 5.35 -7.54
CA THR A 55 5.59 6.53 -7.32
C THR A 55 6.58 6.68 -8.45
N HIS A 56 6.86 7.94 -8.81
CA HIS A 56 7.80 8.28 -9.87
C HIS A 56 8.77 9.37 -9.43
N GLY A 57 10.04 9.21 -9.76
CA GLY A 57 11.12 10.16 -9.47
C GLY A 57 12.33 9.47 -8.86
N CYS A 58 12.87 10.07 -7.79
CA CYS A 58 14.01 9.51 -7.05
C CYS A 58 13.77 8.05 -6.61
N ILE A 59 12.53 7.76 -6.20
CA ILE A 59 12.05 6.42 -5.89
C ILE A 59 10.94 6.11 -6.87
N ASN A 60 11.11 5.01 -7.60
CA ASN A 60 10.05 4.43 -8.41
C ASN A 60 9.50 3.23 -7.66
N SER A 61 8.21 3.22 -7.35
CA SER A 61 7.60 2.12 -6.62
C SER A 61 6.21 1.78 -7.13
N VAL A 62 5.80 0.55 -6.87
CA VAL A 62 4.40 0.12 -6.94
C VAL A 62 4.04 -0.40 -5.56
N VAL A 63 2.96 0.14 -4.99
CA VAL A 63 2.38 -0.30 -3.73
C VAL A 63 1.01 -0.88 -4.03
N ILE A 64 0.80 -2.14 -3.66
CA ILE A 64 -0.49 -2.82 -3.82
C ILE A 64 -0.98 -3.17 -2.43
N CYS A 65 -2.16 -2.65 -2.07
CA CYS A 65 -2.83 -2.96 -0.82
C CYS A 65 -3.99 -3.90 -1.12
N GLN A 66 -4.09 -4.98 -0.36
CA GLN A 66 -5.20 -5.92 -0.40
C GLN A 66 -5.89 -5.92 0.96
N PHE A 67 -7.22 -5.88 0.93
CA PHE A 67 -8.07 -5.77 2.10
C PHE A 67 -9.01 -6.97 2.16
N SER A 68 -9.23 -7.50 3.37
CA SER A 68 -10.43 -8.32 3.60
C SER A 68 -11.69 -7.47 3.48
N ASP A 69 -12.80 -8.08 3.10
CA ASP A 69 -14.08 -7.37 2.89
C ASP A 69 -14.54 -6.60 4.12
N GLU A 70 -14.35 -7.15 5.31
CA GLU A 70 -14.73 -6.49 6.57
C GLU A 70 -13.88 -5.25 6.81
N LEU A 71 -12.57 -5.33 6.53
CA LEU A 71 -11.67 -4.20 6.71
C LEU A 71 -11.94 -3.12 5.66
N PHE A 72 -12.17 -3.51 4.41
CA PHE A 72 -12.57 -2.59 3.34
C PHE A 72 -13.82 -1.78 3.75
N ARG A 73 -14.90 -2.47 4.12
CA ARG A 73 -16.16 -1.83 4.54
C ARG A 73 -15.96 -0.90 5.73
N TYR A 74 -15.21 -1.37 6.73
CA TYR A 74 -14.94 -0.57 7.91
C TYR A 74 -14.16 0.72 7.58
N ILE A 75 -13.16 0.64 6.70
CA ILE A 75 -12.36 1.80 6.29
C ILE A 75 -13.25 2.82 5.57
N ILE A 76 -14.02 2.40 4.55
CA ILE A 76 -14.85 3.32 3.77
C ILE A 76 -15.95 3.96 4.63
N ASP A 77 -16.58 3.19 5.52
CA ASP A 77 -17.59 3.70 6.44
C ASP A 77 -16.96 4.74 7.37
N THR A 78 -15.80 4.43 7.97
CA THR A 78 -15.13 5.33 8.91
C THR A 78 -14.66 6.61 8.23
N MET A 79 -14.10 6.51 7.03
CA MET A 79 -13.71 7.65 6.20
C MET A 79 -14.93 8.50 5.78
N ASN A 80 -16.11 7.90 5.71
CA ASN A 80 -17.39 8.57 5.47
C ASN A 80 -18.20 8.81 6.77
N ASN A 81 -17.53 9.13 7.87
CA ASN A 81 -18.15 9.49 9.16
C ASN A 81 -19.09 8.42 9.75
N GLY A 82 -18.82 7.15 9.48
CA GLY A 82 -19.59 5.99 9.94
C GLY A 82 -20.82 5.66 9.09
N VAL A 83 -20.99 6.29 7.93
CA VAL A 83 -22.10 6.02 7.01
C VAL A 83 -21.59 5.23 5.81
N THR A 84 -22.28 4.16 5.44
CA THR A 84 -21.90 3.38 4.27
C THR A 84 -22.08 4.19 2.99
N PRO A 85 -21.01 4.44 2.22
CA PRO A 85 -21.10 5.18 0.96
C PRO A 85 -21.79 4.33 -0.12
N SER A 86 -22.22 4.99 -1.19
CA SER A 86 -22.73 4.29 -2.38
C SER A 86 -21.62 3.47 -3.06
N GLU A 87 -21.98 2.51 -3.91
CA GLU A 87 -21.00 1.70 -4.64
C GLU A 87 -20.08 2.54 -5.54
N GLU A 88 -20.57 3.67 -6.05
CA GLU A 88 -19.79 4.61 -6.88
C GLU A 88 -18.80 5.45 -6.04
N GLU A 89 -19.16 5.75 -4.79
CA GLU A 89 -18.34 6.59 -3.90
C GLU A 89 -17.37 5.77 -3.04
N ALA A 90 -17.69 4.51 -2.75
CA ALA A 90 -16.87 3.64 -1.91
C ALA A 90 -15.38 3.59 -2.34
N PRO A 91 -15.04 3.48 -3.65
CA PRO A 91 -13.66 3.52 -4.10
C PRO A 91 -12.96 4.85 -3.79
N LEU A 92 -13.68 5.98 -3.78
CA LEU A 92 -13.09 7.30 -3.52
C LEU A 92 -12.55 7.42 -2.09
N PHE A 93 -13.27 6.86 -1.11
CA PHE A 93 -12.83 6.85 0.28
C PHE A 93 -11.61 5.95 0.51
N LEU A 94 -11.56 4.81 -0.18
CA LEU A 94 -10.42 3.91 -0.11
C LEU A 94 -9.19 4.52 -0.81
N ASN A 95 -9.38 5.11 -1.99
CA ASN A 95 -8.37 5.86 -2.73
C ASN A 95 -7.73 6.95 -1.86
N GLU A 96 -8.55 7.76 -1.17
CA GLU A 96 -8.05 8.83 -0.31
C GLU A 96 -7.27 8.29 0.89
N TYR A 97 -7.76 7.21 1.52
CA TYR A 97 -7.03 6.53 2.58
C TYR A 97 -5.64 6.06 2.12
N ILE A 98 -5.54 5.40 0.97
CA ILE A 98 -4.27 4.94 0.39
C ILE A 98 -3.36 6.10 0.01
N ASN A 99 -3.92 7.15 -0.59
CA ASN A 99 -3.19 8.34 -0.98
C ASN A 99 -2.55 9.02 0.24
N ILE A 100 -3.27 9.14 1.36
CA ILE A 100 -2.73 9.71 2.59
C ILE A 100 -1.64 8.81 3.19
N ALA A 101 -1.87 7.50 3.29
CA ALA A 101 -0.89 6.56 3.84
C ALA A 101 0.42 6.53 3.02
N CYS A 102 0.31 6.42 1.70
CA CYS A 102 1.46 6.44 0.81
C CYS A 102 2.10 7.83 0.72
N GLY A 103 1.31 8.91 0.79
CA GLY A 103 1.79 10.29 0.80
C GLY A 103 2.66 10.57 2.01
N HIS A 104 2.28 10.04 3.17
CA HIS A 104 3.07 10.14 4.39
C HIS A 104 4.41 9.41 4.27
N ALA A 105 4.41 8.19 3.70
CA ALA A 105 5.63 7.43 3.45
C ALA A 105 6.56 8.15 2.45
N ILE A 106 6.01 8.64 1.34
CA ILE A 106 6.78 9.31 0.28
C ILE A 106 7.32 10.66 0.73
N SER A 107 6.57 11.41 1.53
CA SER A 107 7.09 12.64 2.15
C SER A 107 8.33 12.35 3.01
N ARG A 108 8.27 11.30 3.84
CA ARG A 108 9.43 10.87 4.66
C ARG A 108 10.61 10.44 3.80
N MET A 109 10.38 9.64 2.78
CA MET A 109 11.44 9.19 1.87
C MET A 109 12.07 10.35 1.11
N ASN A 110 11.27 11.29 0.60
CA ASN A 110 11.76 12.48 -0.10
C ASN A 110 12.65 13.34 0.81
N ASN A 111 12.26 13.52 2.07
CA ASN A 111 13.06 14.25 3.05
C ASN A 111 14.40 13.56 3.36
N LEU A 112 14.41 12.23 3.43
CA LEU A 112 15.63 11.45 3.64
C LEU A 112 16.55 11.43 2.42
N ALA A 113 15.98 11.39 1.21
CA ALA A 113 16.73 11.39 -0.04
C ALA A 113 17.21 12.79 -0.45
N GLY A 114 16.56 13.86 0.03
CA GLY A 114 16.79 15.23 -0.45
C GLY A 114 16.28 15.47 -1.88
N GLN A 115 15.49 14.54 -2.43
CA GLN A 115 14.96 14.57 -3.78
C GLN A 115 13.47 14.21 -3.77
N SER A 116 12.72 14.66 -4.78
CA SER A 116 11.28 14.44 -4.83
C SER A 116 10.89 13.21 -5.66
N SER A 117 10.01 12.39 -5.10
CA SER A 117 9.16 11.43 -5.80
C SER A 117 7.70 11.85 -5.66
N ARG A 118 6.87 11.57 -6.67
CA ARG A 118 5.44 11.91 -6.69
C ARG A 118 4.59 10.66 -6.80
N LEU A 119 3.41 10.68 -6.18
CA LEU A 119 2.43 9.61 -6.27
C LEU A 119 1.58 9.74 -7.54
N SER A 120 1.20 8.60 -8.12
CA SER A 120 0.11 8.52 -9.08
C SER A 120 -1.24 8.64 -8.38
N ILE A 121 -2.31 8.70 -9.17
CA ILE A 121 -3.66 8.45 -8.66
C ILE A 121 -3.75 6.95 -8.31
N PRO A 122 -4.31 6.57 -7.15
CA PRO A 122 -4.57 5.17 -6.85
C PRO A 122 -5.64 4.57 -7.76
N SER A 123 -5.47 3.29 -8.07
CA SER A 123 -6.35 2.48 -8.91
C SER A 123 -7.01 1.40 -8.06
N PHE A 124 -8.33 1.46 -8.00
CA PHE A 124 -9.17 0.48 -7.30
C PHE A 124 -9.45 -0.75 -8.16
N TYR A 125 -9.42 -1.92 -7.54
CA TYR A 125 -9.75 -3.20 -8.14
C TYR A 125 -10.71 -3.96 -7.23
N GLN A 126 -11.88 -4.33 -7.77
CA GLN A 126 -12.83 -5.21 -7.12
C GLN A 126 -12.30 -6.64 -7.05
N GLU A 127 -12.92 -7.49 -6.24
CA GLU A 127 -12.55 -8.91 -6.18
C GLU A 127 -12.63 -9.59 -7.56
N GLY A 128 -11.59 -10.36 -7.90
CA GLY A 128 -11.50 -11.07 -9.17
C GLY A 128 -11.04 -10.22 -10.36
N GLU A 129 -10.97 -8.89 -10.25
CA GLU A 129 -10.40 -8.05 -11.31
C GLU A 129 -8.89 -8.29 -11.43
N PRO A 130 -8.35 -8.44 -12.65
CA PRO A 130 -6.92 -8.64 -12.83
C PRO A 130 -6.16 -7.35 -12.51
N LEU A 131 -5.05 -7.48 -11.78
CA LEU A 131 -4.06 -6.42 -11.67
C LEU A 131 -3.28 -6.32 -12.99
N GLU A 132 -2.68 -5.17 -13.25
CA GLU A 132 -1.83 -5.00 -14.44
C GLU A 132 -0.61 -5.94 -14.38
N ASP A 133 -0.32 -6.66 -15.46
CA ASP A 133 0.75 -7.67 -15.52
C ASP A 133 2.11 -7.16 -15.03
N LYS A 134 2.42 -5.88 -15.27
CA LYS A 134 3.67 -5.24 -14.83
C LYS A 134 3.85 -5.20 -13.31
N TRP A 135 2.77 -5.36 -12.54
CA TRP A 135 2.76 -5.32 -11.09
C TRP A 135 2.91 -6.70 -10.45
N ILE A 136 2.61 -7.76 -11.20
CA ILE A 136 2.66 -9.16 -10.76
C ILE A 136 4.09 -9.70 -10.98
N ILE A 137 5.07 -9.24 -10.19
CA ILE A 137 6.46 -9.71 -10.30
C ILE A 137 7.03 -10.06 -8.91
N HIS A 138 7.60 -11.27 -8.78
CA HIS A 138 8.03 -11.95 -7.54
C HIS A 138 9.19 -11.32 -6.73
N SER A 139 9.49 -10.02 -6.82
CA SER A 139 10.68 -9.39 -6.18
C SER A 139 10.41 -8.21 -5.24
N GLY A 140 9.19 -8.09 -4.69
CA GLY A 140 8.84 -7.04 -3.74
C GLY A 140 9.06 -7.40 -2.26
N ARG A 141 8.65 -6.49 -1.38
CA ARG A 141 8.57 -6.65 0.07
C ARG A 141 7.11 -6.77 0.48
N TRP A 142 6.86 -7.63 1.46
CA TRP A 142 5.53 -7.86 2.01
C TRP A 142 5.42 -7.29 3.43
N LEU A 143 4.27 -6.70 3.71
CA LEU A 143 3.83 -6.31 5.04
C LEU A 143 2.42 -6.86 5.23
N SER A 144 2.24 -7.71 6.24
CA SER A 144 0.95 -8.32 6.56
C SER A 144 0.51 -7.89 7.94
N TYR A 145 -0.74 -7.45 8.05
CA TYR A 145 -1.32 -6.95 9.28
C TYR A 145 -2.64 -7.62 9.58
N ARG A 146 -2.89 -7.77 10.87
CA ARG A 146 -4.18 -8.11 11.43
C ARG A 146 -4.68 -6.98 12.31
N THR A 147 -5.96 -6.66 12.16
CA THR A 147 -6.69 -5.78 13.07
C THR A 147 -7.74 -6.61 13.83
N GLU A 148 -8.51 -5.95 14.70
CA GLU A 148 -9.70 -6.56 15.29
C GLU A 148 -10.85 -6.76 14.30
N ILE A 149 -10.80 -6.10 13.13
CA ILE A 149 -11.83 -6.14 12.09
C ILE A 149 -11.48 -7.10 10.96
N GLY A 150 -10.22 -7.12 10.52
CA GLY A 150 -9.84 -7.86 9.32
C GLY A 150 -8.34 -7.84 9.04
N ARG A 151 -7.98 -8.11 7.78
CA ARG A 151 -6.57 -8.21 7.33
C ARG A 151 -6.25 -7.17 6.28
N LEU A 152 -5.01 -6.67 6.35
CA LEU A 152 -4.41 -5.81 5.35
C LEU A 152 -3.08 -6.41 4.92
N HIS A 153 -2.92 -6.64 3.63
CA HIS A 153 -1.67 -7.06 3.03
C HIS A 153 -1.16 -5.95 2.12
N ILE A 154 0.12 -5.61 2.23
CA ILE A 154 0.76 -4.58 1.43
C ILE A 154 1.97 -5.20 0.74
N PHE A 155 1.96 -5.13 -0.58
CA PHE A 155 3.07 -5.50 -1.43
C PHE A 155 3.75 -4.23 -1.96
N ILE A 156 5.08 -4.15 -1.78
CA ILE A 156 5.87 -2.98 -2.15
C ILE A 156 7.00 -3.43 -3.05
N LYS A 157 7.00 -2.96 -4.29
CA LYS A 157 8.15 -3.07 -5.20
C LYS A 157 8.75 -1.69 -5.39
N TYR A 158 10.06 -1.55 -5.29
CA TYR A 158 10.71 -0.26 -5.46
C TYR A 158 12.10 -0.36 -6.07
N SER A 159 12.52 0.70 -6.72
CA SER A 159 13.89 0.95 -7.16
C SER A 159 14.24 2.43 -6.92
N PHE A 160 15.52 2.69 -6.69
CA PHE A 160 16.04 4.06 -6.66
C PHE A 160 16.55 4.42 -8.04
N GLN A 161 16.23 5.63 -8.51
CA GLN A 161 16.86 6.17 -9.70
C GLN A 161 18.36 6.35 -9.39
N SER A 162 19.21 5.53 -10.02
CA SER A 162 20.66 5.70 -9.93
C SER A 162 21.05 7.02 -10.61
N GLU A 163 21.94 7.80 -9.99
CA GLU A 163 22.57 8.98 -10.58
C GLU A 163 23.40 8.59 -11.81
N GLN A 164 22.76 8.39 -12.96
CA GLN A 164 23.41 8.35 -14.27
C GLN A 164 22.46 8.91 -15.31
N GLU A 165 22.43 10.24 -15.42
CA GLU A 165 22.18 10.98 -16.66
C GLU A 165 22.63 12.44 -16.47
N GLU A 166 23.91 12.61 -16.10
CA GLU A 166 24.69 13.79 -16.52
C GLU A 166 25.79 13.31 -17.47
N VAL A 167 25.40 13.09 -18.72
CA VAL A 167 26.29 13.11 -19.89
C VAL A 167 25.43 13.79 -20.95
N GLY A 168 25.67 15.00 -21.45
CA GLY A 168 26.90 15.76 -21.66
C GLY A 168 26.64 16.53 -22.96
#